data_AF-A0A523RE32-F1
#
_entry.id   AF-A0A523RE32-F1
#
_cell.length_a   1.000
_cell.length_b   1.000
_cell.length_c   1.000
_cell.angle_alpha   90.00
_cell.angle_beta   90.00
_cell.angle_gamma   90.00
#
_symmetry.space_group_name_H-M   'P 1'
#
loop_
_entity.id
_entity.type
_entity.pdbx_description
1 polymer ?
#
loop_
_entity_poly.entity_id
_entity_poly.type
_entity_poly.pdbx_seq_one_letter_code
_entity_poly.pdbx_strand_id
1 'polypeptide(L)'
;MNINEKNSESIRDAIKQKIKEKIKKELLEEVYTELQLEELQEEITTEIIKAKPIVHSKEFKAKLEPIPMEPVKTIASNDRIKAKIAITTKAILKIASHSLKYANSKIPRDDWVEVIGLLAGNYDSAKGILYLEDAYPMGHGTAVYAEIKDYKNYVRAYRDIKKKGLFITGWYHSHPSYGCFMSREDLGTQARYQKLWNKAIALVIDPFQINGKSVGFEIYRANFKTKKWYSVPFDIKGHLDVRMLPEIMEFMNPIIEGKPAYLEYDE
;
A
#
# COMPACT_ATOMS: atom_id res chain seq x y z
N MET A 1 -50.07 -17.83 -43.95
CA MET A 1 -49.17 -17.20 -42.97
C MET A 1 -47.79 -17.86 -43.09
N ASN A 2 -46.76 -17.04 -43.26
CA ASN A 2 -45.51 -17.36 -43.95
C ASN A 2 -44.53 -18.16 -43.06
N ILE A 3 -43.93 -19.22 -43.63
CA ILE A 3 -42.92 -20.09 -42.98
C ILE A 3 -41.69 -19.28 -42.50
N ASN A 4 -41.42 -18.13 -43.11
CA ASN A 4 -40.32 -17.23 -42.74
C ASN A 4 -40.54 -16.45 -41.43
N GLU A 5 -41.77 -16.11 -41.04
CA GLU A 5 -42.02 -15.39 -39.77
C GLU A 5 -41.78 -16.31 -38.57
N LYS A 6 -42.27 -17.56 -38.65
CA LYS A 6 -42.09 -18.60 -37.63
C LYS A 6 -40.63 -18.93 -37.34
N ASN A 7 -39.79 -18.92 -38.38
CA ASN A 7 -38.35 -19.15 -38.24
C ASN A 7 -37.62 -17.96 -37.59
N SER A 8 -38.03 -16.73 -37.90
CA SER A 8 -37.43 -15.53 -37.28
C SER A 8 -37.74 -15.43 -35.78
N GLU A 9 -38.95 -15.87 -35.39
CA GLU A 9 -39.43 -15.87 -34.02
C GLU A 9 -38.69 -16.92 -33.17
N SER A 10 -38.53 -18.13 -33.71
CA SER A 10 -37.72 -19.21 -33.12
C SER A 10 -36.26 -18.82 -32.87
N ILE A 11 -35.62 -18.12 -33.82
CA ILE A 11 -34.24 -17.64 -33.67
C ILE A 11 -34.14 -16.57 -32.57
N ARG A 12 -35.13 -15.66 -32.51
CA ARG A 12 -35.17 -14.60 -31.50
C ARG A 12 -35.32 -15.17 -30.08
N ASP A 13 -36.13 -16.21 -29.94
CA ASP A 13 -36.31 -16.90 -28.66
C ASP A 13 -35.05 -17.69 -28.26
N ALA A 14 -34.38 -18.36 -29.21
CA ALA A 14 -33.10 -19.01 -28.96
C ALA A 14 -32.01 -18.02 -28.50
N ILE A 15 -31.97 -16.81 -29.08
CA ILE A 15 -31.03 -15.74 -28.68
C ILE A 15 -31.37 -15.22 -27.28
N LYS A 16 -32.66 -14.94 -26.99
CA LYS A 16 -33.09 -14.52 -25.64
C LYS A 16 -32.73 -15.56 -24.59
N GLN A 17 -32.87 -16.84 -24.91
CA GLN A 17 -32.56 -17.93 -24.00
C GLN A 17 -31.06 -18.02 -23.71
N LYS A 18 -30.20 -17.88 -24.73
CA LYS A 18 -28.74 -17.78 -24.56
C LYS A 18 -28.32 -16.55 -23.74
N ILE A 19 -28.93 -15.39 -23.98
CA ILE A 19 -28.65 -14.18 -23.20
C ILE A 19 -29.06 -14.38 -21.73
N LYS A 20 -30.24 -14.96 -21.49
CA LYS A 20 -30.74 -15.25 -20.15
C LYS A 20 -29.83 -16.23 -19.40
N GLU A 21 -29.34 -17.27 -20.07
CA GLU A 21 -28.38 -18.22 -19.49
C GLU A 21 -27.05 -17.56 -19.17
N LYS A 22 -26.56 -16.68 -20.06
CA LYS A 22 -25.31 -15.94 -19.83
C LYS A 22 -25.43 -15.00 -18.63
N ILE A 23 -26.49 -14.19 -18.56
CA ILE A 23 -26.75 -13.29 -17.43
C ILE A 23 -26.91 -14.08 -16.13
N LYS A 24 -27.64 -15.22 -16.16
CA LYS A 24 -27.79 -16.09 -15.00
C LYS A 24 -26.45 -16.61 -14.52
N LYS A 25 -25.55 -16.99 -15.43
CA LYS A 25 -24.20 -17.47 -15.08
C LYS A 25 -23.35 -16.35 -14.48
N GLU A 26 -23.38 -15.16 -15.07
CA GLU A 26 -22.66 -13.98 -14.55
C GLU A 26 -23.15 -13.59 -13.14
N LEU A 27 -24.47 -13.57 -12.91
CA LEU A 27 -25.04 -13.33 -11.59
C LEU A 27 -24.67 -14.42 -10.57
N LEU A 28 -24.62 -15.69 -11.00
CA LEU A 28 -24.23 -16.79 -10.11
C LEU A 28 -22.76 -16.71 -9.68
N GLU A 29 -21.87 -16.34 -10.61
CA GLU A 29 -20.46 -16.09 -10.33
C GLU A 29 -20.29 -14.89 -9.39
N GLU A 30 -21.07 -13.82 -9.57
CA GLU A 30 -21.06 -12.64 -8.71
C GLU A 30 -21.52 -12.99 -7.29
N VAL A 31 -22.64 -13.70 -7.14
CA VAL A 31 -23.14 -14.16 -5.83
C VAL A 31 -22.17 -15.14 -5.18
N TYR A 32 -21.57 -16.06 -5.94
CA TYR A 32 -20.57 -16.99 -5.41
C TYR A 32 -19.33 -16.25 -4.91
N THR A 33 -18.89 -15.22 -5.63
CA THR A 33 -17.78 -14.36 -5.23
C THR A 33 -18.11 -13.58 -3.96
N GLU A 34 -19.33 -13.04 -3.84
CA GLU A 34 -19.79 -12.35 -2.63
C GLU A 34 -19.84 -13.28 -1.41
N LEU A 35 -20.36 -14.50 -1.57
CA LEU A 35 -20.38 -15.50 -0.50
C LEU A 35 -18.98 -15.92 -0.05
N GLN A 36 -18.05 -16.11 -0.99
CA GLN A 36 -16.65 -16.38 -0.65
C GLN A 36 -15.99 -15.20 0.07
N LEU A 37 -16.34 -13.96 -0.30
CA LEU A 37 -15.85 -12.77 0.39
C LEU A 37 -16.42 -12.66 1.80
N GLU A 38 -17.68 -13.04 2.02
CA GLU A 38 -18.32 -13.11 3.34
C GLU A 38 -17.66 -14.16 4.24
N GLU A 39 -17.45 -15.39 3.75
CA GLU A 39 -16.73 -16.43 4.49
C GLU A 39 -15.30 -15.99 4.87
N LEU A 40 -14.58 -15.38 3.93
CA LEU A 40 -13.26 -14.82 4.19
C LEU A 40 -13.32 -13.68 5.22
N GLN A 41 -14.41 -12.89 5.21
CA GLN A 41 -14.67 -11.84 6.20
C GLN A 41 -14.85 -12.44 7.59
N GLU A 42 -15.63 -13.52 7.72
CA GLU A 42 -15.85 -14.21 9.00
C GLU A 42 -14.58 -14.86 9.52
N GLU A 43 -13.76 -15.48 8.65
CA GLU A 43 -12.47 -16.07 9.03
C GLU A 43 -11.49 -15.00 9.53
N ILE A 44 -11.30 -13.92 8.76
CA ILE A 44 -10.43 -12.80 9.14
C ILE A 44 -10.92 -12.15 10.43
N THR A 45 -12.23 -11.91 10.56
CA THR A 45 -12.82 -11.32 11.77
C THR A 45 -12.61 -12.24 12.97
N THR A 46 -12.75 -13.56 12.81
CA THR A 46 -12.54 -14.55 13.86
C THR A 46 -11.07 -14.66 14.28
N GLU A 47 -10.13 -14.63 13.34
CA GLU A 47 -8.69 -14.61 13.64
C GLU A 47 -8.27 -13.33 14.36
N ILE A 48 -8.86 -12.19 13.99
CA ILE A 48 -8.57 -10.89 14.59
C ILE A 48 -9.23 -10.74 15.98
N ILE A 49 -10.45 -11.22 16.20
CA ILE A 49 -11.09 -11.25 17.52
C ILE A 49 -10.31 -12.15 18.51
N LYS A 50 -9.70 -13.23 18.02
CA LYS A 50 -8.78 -14.07 18.80
C LYS A 50 -7.44 -13.38 19.06
N ALA A 51 -7.08 -12.36 18.29
CA ALA A 51 -5.91 -11.54 18.57
C ALA A 51 -6.25 -10.55 19.70
N LYS A 52 -5.37 -10.45 20.71
CA LYS A 52 -5.55 -9.51 21.82
C LYS A 52 -5.75 -8.07 21.29
N PRO A 53 -6.58 -7.24 21.94
CA PRO A 53 -6.66 -5.82 21.61
C PRO A 53 -5.26 -5.21 21.69
N ILE A 54 -4.98 -4.27 20.80
CA ILE A 54 -3.74 -3.51 20.82
C ILE A 54 -3.74 -2.66 22.09
N VAL A 55 -3.08 -3.16 23.13
CA VAL A 55 -2.80 -2.41 24.36
C VAL A 55 -1.30 -2.28 24.42
N HIS A 56 -0.76 -1.16 23.94
CA HIS A 56 0.56 -0.71 24.33
C HIS A 56 0.41 0.33 25.45
N SER A 57 1.17 0.07 26.53
CA SER A 57 1.17 0.81 27.79
C SER A 57 1.41 2.30 27.58
N LYS A 58 0.61 3.13 28.26
CA LYS A 58 0.56 4.61 28.20
C LYS A 58 1.85 5.35 28.56
N GLU A 59 2.92 4.64 28.89
CA GLU A 59 4.13 5.23 29.43
C GLU A 59 5.30 4.75 28.58
N PHE A 60 5.82 5.62 27.72
CA PHE A 60 7.24 5.85 27.46
C PHE A 60 7.37 6.77 26.23
N LYS A 61 7.69 8.05 26.46
CA LYS A 61 8.31 8.90 25.44
C LYS A 61 9.74 8.39 25.22
N ALA A 62 9.91 7.33 24.44
CA ALA A 62 11.24 6.84 24.08
C ALA A 62 11.77 7.61 22.85
N LYS A 63 13.04 8.02 22.90
CA LYS A 63 13.78 8.45 21.71
C LYS A 63 13.80 7.28 20.71
N LEU A 64 13.36 7.52 19.47
CA LEU A 64 13.54 6.59 18.37
C LEU A 64 15.04 6.35 18.16
N GLU A 65 15.49 5.12 18.40
CA GLU A 65 16.87 4.72 18.14
C GLU A 65 16.92 3.82 16.89
N PRO A 66 17.79 4.13 15.91
CA PRO A 66 17.96 3.27 14.73
C PRO A 66 18.43 1.88 15.12
N ILE A 67 17.81 0.84 14.57
CA ILE A 67 18.30 -0.54 14.71
C ILE A 67 19.48 -0.76 13.75
N PRO A 68 20.55 -1.49 14.16
CA PRO A 68 21.69 -1.79 13.29
C PRO A 68 21.27 -2.43 11.96
N MET A 69 21.61 -1.78 10.86
CA MET A 69 21.41 -2.27 9.48
C MET A 69 22.53 -3.23 9.09
N GLU A 70 22.23 -4.28 8.32
CA GLU A 70 23.30 -5.01 7.62
C GLU A 70 23.81 -4.15 6.46
N PRO A 71 25.14 -4.00 6.28
CA PRO A 71 25.68 -3.37 5.10
C PRO A 71 25.22 -4.15 3.87
N VAL A 72 24.68 -3.44 2.87
CA VAL A 72 24.46 -4.02 1.55
C VAL A 72 25.81 -4.55 1.09
N LYS A 73 25.94 -5.87 0.91
CA LYS A 73 27.13 -6.45 0.30
C LYS A 73 27.29 -5.81 -1.08
N THR A 74 28.25 -4.91 -1.23
CA THR A 74 28.72 -4.40 -2.52
C THR A 74 29.35 -5.56 -3.27
N ILE A 75 28.52 -6.32 -3.98
CA ILE A 75 28.97 -7.29 -4.97
C ILE A 75 29.46 -6.47 -6.15
N ALA A 76 30.62 -6.85 -6.69
CA ALA A 76 31.34 -6.16 -7.74
C ALA A 76 30.45 -5.73 -8.92
N SER A 77 30.83 -4.61 -9.52
CA SER A 77 30.14 -3.74 -10.46
C SER A 77 29.67 -4.34 -11.81
N ASN A 78 29.47 -5.65 -11.92
CA ASN A 78 28.87 -6.29 -13.11
C ASN A 78 27.61 -7.13 -12.84
N ASP A 79 27.26 -7.40 -11.58
CA ASP A 79 25.94 -7.93 -11.25
C ASP A 79 25.04 -6.77 -10.85
N ARG A 80 24.34 -6.16 -11.82
CA ARG A 80 23.16 -5.35 -11.49
C ARG A 80 22.21 -6.28 -10.74
N ILE A 81 22.16 -6.18 -9.41
CA ILE A 81 21.13 -6.84 -8.61
C ILE A 81 19.82 -6.32 -9.17
N LYS A 82 19.17 -7.13 -10.03
CA LYS A 82 17.91 -6.77 -10.65
C LYS A 82 16.95 -6.47 -9.51
N ALA A 83 16.47 -5.23 -9.46
CA ALA A 83 15.64 -4.79 -8.35
C ALA A 83 14.44 -5.75 -8.25
N LYS A 84 14.24 -6.31 -7.06
CA LYS A 84 13.13 -7.24 -6.81
C LYS A 84 11.81 -6.51 -6.62
N ILE A 85 11.84 -5.17 -6.67
CA ILE A 85 10.70 -4.29 -6.49
C ILE A 85 10.69 -3.27 -7.63
N ALA A 86 9.51 -3.03 -8.20
CA ALA A 86 9.28 -1.94 -9.13
C ALA A 86 8.09 -1.12 -8.62
N ILE A 87 8.28 0.17 -8.34
CA ILE A 87 7.26 1.06 -7.78
C ILE A 87 6.80 2.08 -8.82
N THR A 88 5.48 2.27 -8.96
CA THR A 88 4.93 3.22 -9.93
C THR A 88 5.10 4.66 -9.48
N THR A 89 5.23 5.58 -10.45
CA THR A 89 5.18 7.03 -10.18
C THR A 89 3.95 7.42 -9.35
N LYS A 90 2.79 6.83 -9.65
CA LYS A 90 1.55 7.05 -8.91
C LYS A 90 1.70 6.73 -7.41
N ALA A 91 2.24 5.56 -7.07
CA ALA A 91 2.45 5.18 -5.67
C ALA A 91 3.41 6.15 -4.96
N ILE A 92 4.51 6.53 -5.62
CA ILE A 92 5.48 7.52 -5.09
C ILE A 92 4.78 8.84 -4.77
N LEU A 93 4.04 9.39 -5.73
CA LEU A 93 3.36 10.68 -5.56
C LEU A 93 2.35 10.62 -4.41
N LYS A 94 1.56 9.54 -4.29
CA LYS A 94 0.59 9.39 -3.18
C LYS A 94 1.26 9.34 -1.80
N ILE A 95 2.36 8.59 -1.67
CA ILE A 95 3.10 8.47 -0.41
C ILE A 95 3.74 9.82 -0.03
N ALA A 96 4.38 10.48 -1.00
CA ALA A 96 5.01 11.78 -0.81
C ALA A 96 3.99 12.86 -0.45
N SER A 97 2.87 12.94 -1.17
CA SER A 97 1.79 13.88 -0.87
C SER A 97 1.18 13.65 0.50
N HIS A 98 0.96 12.38 0.90
CA HIS A 98 0.44 12.08 2.23
C HIS A 98 1.41 12.55 3.33
N SER A 99 2.70 12.30 3.16
CA SER A 99 3.72 12.71 4.16
C SER A 99 3.85 14.23 4.25
N LEU A 100 3.88 14.92 3.09
CA LEU A 100 3.99 16.38 3.03
C LEU A 100 2.75 17.10 3.53
N LYS A 101 1.56 16.47 3.46
CA LYS A 101 0.33 17.02 4.04
C LYS A 101 0.50 17.34 5.54
N TYR A 102 1.28 16.52 6.25
CA TYR A 102 1.44 16.63 7.71
C TYR A 102 2.80 17.13 8.17
N ALA A 103 3.81 17.13 7.30
CA ALA A 103 5.13 17.66 7.61
C ALA A 103 5.70 18.41 6.40
N ASN A 104 5.55 19.73 6.40
CA ASN A 104 6.10 20.62 5.38
C ASN A 104 6.51 21.97 5.99
N SER A 105 7.17 22.82 5.19
CA SER A 105 7.71 24.11 5.62
C SER A 105 6.67 25.15 6.09
N LYS A 106 5.38 24.96 5.77
CA LYS A 106 4.28 25.82 6.21
C LYS A 106 3.70 25.40 7.57
N ILE A 107 4.00 24.19 8.04
CA ILE A 107 3.53 23.66 9.33
C ILE A 107 4.67 23.85 10.35
N PRO A 108 4.43 24.42 11.54
CA PRO A 108 5.43 24.47 12.60
C PRO A 108 5.99 23.08 12.91
N ARG A 109 7.29 22.97 13.13
CA ARG A 109 7.96 21.67 13.31
C ARG A 109 7.41 20.88 14.50
N ASP A 110 6.97 21.57 15.53
CA ASP A 110 6.37 20.94 16.73
C ASP A 110 4.99 20.31 16.46
N ASP A 111 4.34 20.70 15.35
CA ASP A 111 3.06 20.17 14.90
C ASP A 111 3.21 19.09 13.82
N TRP A 112 4.44 18.75 13.42
CA TRP A 112 4.66 17.68 12.45
C TRP A 112 4.25 16.33 13.04
N VAL A 113 3.52 15.55 12.24
CA VAL A 113 3.10 14.20 12.60
C VAL A 113 3.54 13.19 11.55
N GLU A 114 3.74 11.95 11.98
CA GLU A 114 4.02 10.84 11.09
C GLU A 114 2.73 10.33 10.45
N VAL A 115 2.87 9.75 9.26
CA VAL A 115 1.77 9.12 8.53
C VAL A 115 1.95 7.62 8.44
N ILE A 116 0.86 6.88 8.24
CA ILE A 116 0.87 5.45 7.93
C ILE A 116 -0.06 5.13 6.76
N GLY A 117 0.31 4.15 5.93
CA GLY A 117 -0.57 3.66 4.88
C GLY A 117 -0.25 2.26 4.36
N LEU A 118 -1.12 1.73 3.52
CA LEU A 118 -0.95 0.43 2.87
C LEU A 118 -0.28 0.59 1.51
N LEU A 119 0.51 -0.42 1.15
CA LEU A 119 1.06 -0.59 -0.19
C LEU A 119 0.32 -1.71 -0.89
N ALA A 120 -0.08 -1.48 -2.13
CA ALA A 120 -0.81 -2.44 -2.92
C ALA A 120 -0.15 -2.69 -4.28
N GLY A 121 -0.23 -3.93 -4.74
CA GLY A 121 0.48 -4.33 -5.93
C GLY A 121 0.23 -5.76 -6.35
N ASN A 122 1.13 -6.25 -7.20
CA ASN A 122 1.15 -7.61 -7.72
C ASN A 122 2.54 -8.23 -7.59
N TYR A 123 2.61 -9.55 -7.47
CA TYR A 123 3.86 -10.29 -7.42
C TYR A 123 3.95 -11.24 -8.60
N ASP A 124 4.93 -11.01 -9.48
CA ASP A 124 5.25 -11.91 -10.57
C ASP A 124 6.21 -13.00 -10.06
N SER A 125 5.63 -14.17 -9.75
CA SER A 125 6.39 -15.31 -9.24
C SER A 125 7.42 -15.85 -10.22
N ALA A 126 7.19 -15.73 -11.54
CA ALA A 126 8.12 -16.22 -12.56
C ALA A 126 9.37 -15.33 -12.65
N LYS A 127 9.19 -14.01 -12.50
CA LYS A 127 10.32 -13.05 -12.52
C LYS A 127 10.89 -12.76 -11.13
N GLY A 128 10.17 -13.11 -10.07
CA GLY A 128 10.51 -12.77 -8.69
C GLY A 128 10.43 -11.27 -8.40
N ILE A 129 9.58 -10.53 -9.12
CA ILE A 129 9.44 -9.07 -9.02
C ILE A 129 8.12 -8.72 -8.34
N LEU A 130 8.21 -7.87 -7.32
CA LEU A 130 7.08 -7.20 -6.70
C LEU A 130 6.80 -5.86 -7.40
N TYR A 131 5.64 -5.72 -8.00
CA TYR A 131 5.17 -4.47 -8.57
C TYR A 131 4.33 -3.73 -7.54
N LEU A 132 4.85 -2.62 -6.98
CA LEU A 132 4.10 -1.71 -6.11
C LEU A 132 3.34 -0.73 -7.00
N GLU A 133 2.03 -0.90 -7.11
CA GLU A 133 1.21 -0.23 -8.12
C GLU A 133 0.44 0.97 -7.57
N ASP A 134 0.03 0.94 -6.30
CA ASP A 134 -0.76 1.99 -5.67
C ASP A 134 -0.44 2.05 -4.16
N ALA A 135 -0.75 3.18 -3.54
CA ALA A 135 -0.60 3.40 -2.10
C ALA A 135 -1.90 3.96 -1.52
N TYR A 136 -2.24 3.55 -0.31
CA TYR A 136 -3.50 3.90 0.35
C TYR A 136 -3.18 4.60 1.67
N PRO A 137 -3.28 5.94 1.73
CA PRO A 137 -3.16 6.71 2.96
C PRO A 137 -4.18 6.23 4.00
N MET A 138 -3.71 5.74 5.13
CA MET A 138 -4.59 5.14 6.16
C MET A 138 -4.76 6.01 7.40
N GLY A 139 -3.82 6.91 7.68
CA GLY A 139 -3.95 7.82 8.81
C GLY A 139 -2.62 8.48 9.18
N HIS A 140 -2.66 9.23 10.26
CA HIS A 140 -1.54 9.99 10.79
C HIS A 140 -1.54 9.98 12.33
N GLY A 141 -0.39 10.28 12.94
CA GLY A 141 -0.22 10.31 14.38
C GLY A 141 1.24 10.53 14.78
N THR A 142 1.52 10.43 16.08
CA THR A 142 2.93 10.47 16.54
C THR A 142 3.63 9.16 16.15
N ALA A 143 4.97 9.13 16.19
CA ALA A 143 5.77 7.91 15.93
C ALA A 143 5.37 6.64 16.70
N VAL A 144 4.71 6.81 17.85
CA VAL A 144 4.22 5.71 18.70
C VAL A 144 2.76 5.32 18.38
N TYR A 145 2.01 6.16 17.65
CA TYR A 145 0.54 6.09 17.49
C TYR A 145 0.03 6.26 16.05
N ALA A 146 0.91 6.28 15.04
CA ALA A 146 0.51 6.18 13.63
C ALA A 146 0.06 4.73 13.35
N GLU A 147 -1.07 4.35 13.95
CA GLU A 147 -1.73 3.07 13.75
C GLU A 147 -2.98 3.28 12.89
N ILE A 148 -3.39 2.23 12.18
CA ILE A 148 -4.68 2.21 11.49
C ILE A 148 -5.77 2.06 12.55
N LYS A 149 -6.32 3.19 13.01
CA LYS A 149 -7.24 3.23 14.18
C LYS A 149 -8.64 2.73 13.85
N ASP A 150 -9.13 2.99 12.63
CA ASP A 150 -10.48 2.60 12.21
C ASP A 150 -10.46 1.36 11.32
N TYR A 151 -10.99 0.26 11.87
CA TYR A 151 -11.17 -0.99 11.15
C TYR A 151 -12.04 -0.84 9.90
N LYS A 152 -13.03 0.07 9.91
CA LYS A 152 -13.88 0.34 8.74
C LYS A 152 -13.08 0.88 7.56
N ASN A 153 -12.10 1.73 7.84
CA ASN A 153 -11.25 2.34 6.84
C ASN A 153 -10.29 1.33 6.24
N TYR A 154 -9.74 0.43 7.07
CA TYR A 154 -8.99 -0.72 6.58
C TYR A 154 -9.81 -1.60 5.65
N VAL A 155 -11.05 -1.96 6.05
CA VAL A 155 -11.94 -2.80 5.23
C VAL A 155 -12.29 -2.11 3.91
N ARG A 156 -12.54 -0.79 3.93
CA ARG A 156 -12.79 -0.02 2.71
C ARG A 156 -11.57 -0.02 1.79
N ALA A 157 -10.38 0.25 2.32
CA ALA A 157 -9.13 0.19 1.56
C ALA A 157 -8.88 -1.21 0.98
N TYR A 158 -9.09 -2.26 1.78
CA TYR A 158 -8.98 -3.65 1.33
C TYR A 158 -9.93 -3.96 0.15
N ARG A 159 -11.19 -3.53 0.24
CA ARG A 159 -12.17 -3.70 -0.84
C ARG A 159 -11.74 -2.96 -2.12
N ASP A 160 -11.26 -1.73 -1.99
CA ASP A 160 -10.81 -0.95 -3.15
C ASP A 160 -9.54 -1.53 -3.80
N ILE A 161 -8.62 -2.06 -2.99
CA ILE A 161 -7.45 -2.81 -3.44
C ILE A 161 -7.88 -4.05 -4.24
N LYS A 162 -8.80 -4.84 -3.69
CA LYS A 162 -9.33 -6.06 -4.33
C LYS A 162 -10.07 -5.77 -5.63
N LYS A 163 -10.90 -4.72 -5.67
CA LYS A 163 -11.61 -4.29 -6.89
C LYS A 163 -10.67 -3.94 -8.04
N LYS A 164 -9.46 -3.48 -7.74
CA LYS A 164 -8.41 -3.22 -8.74
C LYS A 164 -7.58 -4.46 -9.11
N GLY A 165 -7.92 -5.64 -8.59
CA GLY A 165 -7.15 -6.86 -8.80
C GLY A 165 -5.78 -6.83 -8.13
N LEU A 166 -5.57 -5.97 -7.13
CA LEU A 166 -4.33 -5.87 -6.37
C LEU A 166 -4.47 -6.60 -5.03
N PHE A 167 -3.35 -6.80 -4.34
CA PHE A 167 -3.34 -7.23 -2.94
C PHE A 167 -2.42 -6.34 -2.09
N ILE A 168 -2.56 -6.41 -0.77
CA ILE A 168 -1.72 -5.66 0.18
C ILE A 168 -0.33 -6.30 0.18
N THR A 169 0.67 -5.56 -0.28
CA THR A 169 2.06 -6.00 -0.42
C THR A 169 2.95 -5.53 0.72
N GLY A 170 2.42 -4.71 1.62
CA GLY A 170 3.18 -4.10 2.69
C GLY A 170 2.51 -2.84 3.21
N TRP A 171 3.31 -2.01 3.86
CA TRP A 171 2.89 -0.76 4.48
C TRP A 171 3.98 0.28 4.33
N TYR A 172 3.62 1.54 4.54
CA TYR A 172 4.59 2.62 4.64
C TYR A 172 4.28 3.52 5.83
N HIS A 173 5.31 4.18 6.34
CA HIS A 173 5.17 5.28 7.27
C HIS A 173 6.22 6.36 7.02
N SER A 174 6.07 7.52 7.65
CA SER A 174 7.00 8.63 7.46
C SER A 174 7.85 8.92 8.69
N HIS A 175 9.08 9.36 8.49
CA HIS A 175 9.98 9.91 9.51
C HIS A 175 10.39 11.34 9.14
N PRO A 176 9.57 12.37 9.43
CA PRO A 176 9.87 13.74 9.05
C PRO A 176 11.18 14.23 9.70
N SER A 177 12.21 14.48 8.88
CA SER A 177 13.51 14.98 9.31
C SER A 177 14.33 14.02 10.21
N TYR A 178 14.01 12.72 10.28
CA TYR A 178 14.86 11.72 10.94
C TYR A 178 15.69 10.88 9.97
N GLY A 179 15.38 10.94 8.68
CA GLY A 179 15.89 10.01 7.67
C GLY A 179 15.17 8.67 7.67
N CYS A 180 15.51 7.84 6.67
CA CYS A 180 14.90 6.54 6.48
C CYS A 180 15.63 5.48 7.31
N PHE A 181 14.94 4.91 8.29
CA PHE A 181 15.39 3.76 9.07
C PHE A 181 14.17 3.06 9.69
N MET A 182 14.36 1.84 10.17
CA MET A 182 13.32 1.09 10.87
C MET A 182 13.54 1.13 12.39
N SER A 183 12.48 1.45 13.13
CA SER A 183 12.43 1.44 14.59
C SER A 183 12.23 0.03 15.16
N ARG A 184 12.21 -0.10 16.49
CA ARG A 184 11.93 -1.36 17.17
C ARG A 184 10.45 -1.73 17.10
N GLU A 185 9.59 -0.72 17.19
CA GLU A 185 8.15 -0.81 17.07
C GLU A 185 7.78 -1.33 15.67
N ASP A 186 8.47 -0.86 14.63
CA ASP A 186 8.26 -1.29 13.25
C ASP A 186 8.51 -2.79 13.05
N LEU A 187 9.36 -3.42 13.86
CA LEU A 187 9.63 -4.85 13.78
C LEU A 187 8.39 -5.67 14.12
N GLY A 188 7.58 -5.20 15.08
CA GLY A 188 6.32 -5.81 15.46
C GLY A 188 5.31 -5.75 14.32
N THR A 189 5.16 -4.57 13.71
CA THR A 189 4.28 -4.35 12.55
C THR A 189 4.73 -5.21 11.37
N GLN A 190 6.02 -5.14 11.02
CA GLN A 190 6.58 -5.92 9.92
C GLN A 190 6.46 -7.43 10.13
N ALA A 191 6.60 -7.91 11.37
CA ALA A 191 6.39 -9.32 11.69
C ALA A 191 4.98 -9.79 11.35
N ARG A 192 3.96 -8.97 11.59
CA ARG A 192 2.57 -9.30 11.24
C ARG A 192 2.38 -9.34 9.72
N TYR A 193 2.87 -8.33 9.00
CA TYR A 193 2.78 -8.30 7.53
C TYR A 193 3.55 -9.46 6.88
N GLN A 194 4.78 -9.75 7.31
CA GLN A 194 5.55 -10.87 6.78
C GLN A 194 5.03 -12.25 7.22
N LYS A 195 4.19 -12.33 8.26
CA LYS A 195 3.47 -13.55 8.60
C LYS A 195 2.32 -13.81 7.63
N LEU A 196 1.55 -12.77 7.28
CA LEU A 196 0.47 -12.85 6.29
C LEU A 196 1.00 -13.11 4.88
N TRP A 197 2.08 -12.44 4.50
CA TRP A 197 2.75 -12.67 3.24
C TRP A 197 4.27 -12.52 3.39
N ASN A 198 5.01 -13.61 3.24
CA ASN A 198 6.44 -13.64 3.56
C ASN A 198 7.32 -12.64 2.79
N LYS A 199 6.85 -12.09 1.67
CA LYS A 199 7.55 -11.06 0.87
C LYS A 199 7.09 -9.64 1.16
N ALA A 200 6.21 -9.44 2.14
CA ALA A 200 5.75 -8.12 2.52
C ALA A 200 6.92 -7.20 2.87
N ILE A 201 6.76 -5.92 2.55
CA ILE A 201 7.79 -4.88 2.70
C ILE A 201 7.29 -3.74 3.59
N ALA A 202 8.23 -2.99 4.14
CA ALA A 202 7.97 -1.73 4.82
C ALA A 202 8.68 -0.62 4.03
N LEU A 203 8.01 0.50 3.76
CA LEU A 203 8.63 1.68 3.15
C LEU A 203 8.65 2.81 4.16
N VAL A 204 9.82 3.43 4.35
CA VAL A 204 9.96 4.60 5.22
C VAL A 204 10.27 5.80 4.35
N ILE A 205 9.48 6.85 4.47
CA ILE A 205 9.68 8.11 3.74
C ILE A 205 10.05 9.24 4.70
N ASP A 206 11.13 9.96 4.39
CA ASP A 206 11.40 11.27 4.95
C ASP A 206 11.07 12.33 3.89
N PRO A 207 9.96 13.09 4.03
CA PRO A 207 9.57 14.09 3.05
C PRO A 207 10.64 15.17 2.84
N PHE A 208 11.56 15.39 3.80
CA PHE A 208 12.66 16.36 3.67
C PHE A 208 13.86 15.81 2.90
N GLN A 209 13.87 14.52 2.56
CA GLN A 209 14.83 13.95 1.63
C GLN A 209 14.36 13.97 0.18
N ILE A 210 13.14 14.47 -0.09
CA ILE A 210 12.65 14.77 -1.45
C ILE A 210 13.33 16.08 -1.91
N ASN A 211 14.54 15.97 -2.44
CA ASN A 211 15.42 17.11 -2.70
C ASN A 211 15.96 17.16 -4.13
N GLY A 212 15.33 16.45 -5.07
CA GLY A 212 15.74 16.38 -6.47
C GLY A 212 16.86 15.36 -6.75
N LYS A 213 17.47 14.79 -5.71
CA LYS A 213 18.49 13.72 -5.81
C LYS A 213 17.97 12.37 -5.34
N SER A 214 17.02 12.39 -4.42
CA SER A 214 16.37 11.21 -3.86
C SER A 214 14.85 11.35 -3.97
N VAL A 215 14.18 10.19 -4.05
CA VAL A 215 12.73 10.09 -3.88
C VAL A 215 12.29 10.22 -2.42
N GLY A 216 13.24 10.32 -1.50
CA GLY A 216 13.02 10.55 -0.08
C GLY A 216 12.58 9.33 0.72
N PHE A 217 12.62 8.12 0.14
CA PHE A 217 12.25 6.90 0.86
C PHE A 217 13.22 5.74 0.62
N GLU A 218 13.20 4.79 1.56
CA GLU A 218 13.82 3.48 1.42
C GLU A 218 12.80 2.35 1.67
N ILE A 219 13.08 1.17 1.13
CA ILE A 219 12.26 -0.02 1.32
C ILE A 219 13.03 -1.07 2.10
N TYR A 220 12.40 -1.64 3.13
CA TYR A 220 13.01 -2.59 4.03
C TYR A 220 12.25 -3.91 4.12
N ARG A 221 12.99 -4.95 4.50
CA ARG A 221 12.45 -6.20 5.00
C ARG A 221 13.23 -6.64 6.24
N ALA A 222 12.57 -7.47 7.06
CA ALA A 222 13.16 -8.00 8.28
C ALA A 222 13.53 -9.48 8.11
N ASN A 223 14.69 -9.85 8.65
CA ASN A 223 15.01 -11.24 8.95
C ASN A 223 14.73 -11.50 10.43
N PHE A 224 13.64 -12.20 10.74
CA PHE A 224 13.24 -12.44 12.13
C PHE A 224 14.13 -13.43 12.88
N LYS A 225 14.89 -14.28 12.17
CA LYS A 225 15.86 -15.17 12.82
C LYS A 225 17.02 -14.38 13.40
N THR A 226 17.49 -13.38 12.67
CA THR A 226 18.62 -12.53 13.10
C THR A 226 18.17 -11.23 13.75
N LYS A 227 16.87 -10.91 13.71
CA LYS A 227 16.26 -9.64 14.15
C LYS A 227 16.90 -8.41 13.49
N LYS A 228 17.29 -8.53 12.23
CA LYS A 228 17.92 -7.44 11.47
C LYS A 228 17.08 -6.98 10.29
N TRP A 229 17.28 -5.71 9.94
CA TRP A 229 16.72 -5.08 8.75
C TRP A 229 17.72 -5.11 7.60
N TYR A 230 17.19 -5.19 6.38
CA TYR A 230 17.96 -4.97 5.17
C TYR A 230 17.15 -4.14 4.17
N SER A 231 17.84 -3.19 3.53
CA SER A 231 17.27 -2.37 2.46
C SER A 231 17.08 -3.22 1.20
N VAL A 232 16.01 -2.99 0.47
CA VAL A 232 15.64 -3.71 -0.75
C VAL A 232 15.68 -2.73 -1.92
N PRO A 233 16.58 -2.95 -2.90
CA PRO A 233 16.63 -2.12 -4.10
C PRO A 233 15.30 -2.16 -4.87
N PHE A 234 14.91 -0.99 -5.41
CA PHE A 234 13.71 -0.83 -6.21
C PHE A 234 14.02 -0.05 -7.49
N ASP A 235 13.23 -0.33 -8.53
CA ASP A 235 13.18 0.46 -9.77
C ASP A 235 11.92 1.33 -9.79
N ILE A 236 11.99 2.52 -10.41
CA ILE A 236 10.82 3.36 -10.63
C ILE A 236 10.20 3.01 -11.98
N LYS A 237 8.92 2.60 -11.98
CA LYS A 237 8.14 2.31 -13.17
C LYS A 237 7.37 3.56 -13.60
N GLY A 238 7.79 4.16 -14.72
CA GLY A 238 7.18 5.35 -15.30
C GLY A 238 8.22 6.40 -15.70
N HIS A 239 7.76 7.59 -16.07
CA HIS A 239 8.61 8.72 -16.46
C HIS A 239 8.72 9.75 -15.33
N LEU A 240 9.09 9.30 -14.13
CA LEU A 240 9.35 10.23 -13.03
C LEU A 240 10.82 10.67 -13.07
N ASP A 241 11.06 11.93 -13.41
CA ASP A 241 12.35 12.57 -13.18
C ASP A 241 12.45 12.98 -11.71
N VAL A 242 13.31 12.30 -10.95
CA VAL A 242 13.52 12.59 -9.52
C VAL A 242 13.91 14.05 -9.28
N ARG A 243 14.57 14.70 -10.25
CA ARG A 243 14.98 16.11 -10.15
C ARG A 243 13.79 17.06 -10.09
N MET A 244 12.69 16.70 -10.74
CA MET A 244 11.46 17.49 -10.76
C MET A 244 10.56 17.20 -9.55
N LEU A 245 10.88 16.18 -8.76
CA LEU A 245 10.00 15.76 -7.66
C LEU A 245 9.74 16.87 -6.62
N PRO A 246 10.72 17.70 -6.21
CA PRO A 246 10.46 18.84 -5.32
C PRO A 246 9.43 19.82 -5.90
N GLU A 247 9.59 20.19 -7.18
CA GLU A 247 8.69 21.12 -7.88
C GLU A 247 7.28 20.53 -8.05
N ILE A 248 7.18 19.23 -8.40
CA ILE A 248 5.91 18.52 -8.49
C ILE A 248 5.20 18.50 -7.14
N MET A 249 5.95 18.24 -6.06
CA MET A 249 5.39 18.24 -4.70
C MET A 249 4.95 19.63 -4.25
N GLU A 250 5.74 20.67 -4.54
CA GLU A 250 5.36 22.05 -4.27
C GLU A 250 4.09 22.44 -5.04
N PHE A 251 3.94 22.02 -6.28
CA PHE A 251 2.71 22.22 -7.07
C PHE A 251 1.51 21.45 -6.50
N MET A 252 1.72 20.25 -5.96
CA MET A 252 0.65 19.45 -5.35
C MET A 252 0.22 19.98 -3.98
N ASN A 253 1.07 20.73 -3.28
CA ASN A 253 0.78 21.25 -1.94
C ASN A 253 -0.42 22.25 -1.88
N PRO A 254 -0.59 23.24 -2.79
CA PRO A 254 -1.74 24.15 -2.79
C PRO A 254 -3.11 23.49 -3.07
N ILE A 255 -3.15 22.32 -3.73
CA ILE A 255 -4.40 21.58 -3.97
C ILE A 255 -4.96 21.02 -2.64
N ILE A 256 -4.14 21.00 -1.58
CA ILE A 256 -4.51 20.56 -0.23
C ILE A 256 -5.35 21.64 0.51
N GLU A 257 -5.36 22.91 0.04
CA GLU A 257 -6.25 23.97 0.56
C GLU A 257 -7.65 23.92 -0.08
N GLY A 258 -8.35 22.78 0.07
CA GLY A 258 -9.80 22.74 -0.18
C GLY A 258 -10.39 21.40 -0.63
N LYS A 259 -9.58 20.44 -1.11
CA LYS A 259 -9.94 19.01 -1.30
C LYS A 259 -8.67 18.23 -1.69
N PRO A 260 -8.25 17.17 -0.99
CA PRO A 260 -6.99 16.48 -1.28
C PRO A 260 -6.95 15.92 -2.70
N ALA A 261 -5.78 15.96 -3.35
CA ALA A 261 -5.54 15.18 -4.56
C ALA A 261 -5.70 13.66 -4.30
N TYR A 262 -5.42 13.22 -3.07
CA TYR A 262 -5.70 11.88 -2.58
C TYR A 262 -6.13 11.96 -1.11
N LEU A 263 -7.37 11.59 -0.81
CA LEU A 263 -7.94 11.57 0.55
C LEU A 263 -7.39 10.38 1.35
N GLU A 264 -7.14 10.61 2.63
CA GLU A 264 -7.03 9.52 3.61
C GLU A 264 -8.33 8.75 3.68
N TYR A 265 -8.25 7.46 3.98
CA TYR A 265 -9.46 6.69 4.27
C TYR A 265 -10.12 7.13 5.59
N ASP A 266 -9.37 7.81 6.46
CA ASP A 266 -9.83 8.40 7.73
C ASP A 266 -10.54 9.77 7.57
N GLU A 267 -10.60 10.35 6.35
CA GLU A 267 -11.26 11.64 6.04
C GLU A 267 -12.48 11.51 5.11
#